data_AF-A0A662VPI8-F1
#
_entry.id   AF-A0A662VPI8-F1
#
_cell.length_a   1.000
_cell.length_b   1.000
_cell.length_c   1.000
_cell.angle_alpha   90.00
_cell.angle_beta   90.00
_cell.angle_gamma   90.00
#
_symmetry.space_group_name_H-M   'P 1'
#
loop_
_entity.id
_entity.type
_entity.pdbx_description
1 polymer ?
#
loop_
_entity_poly.entity_id
_entity_poly.type
_entity_poly.pdbx_seq_one_letter_code
_entity_poly.pdbx_strand_id
1 'polypeptide(L)'
;MQHPSIIQLRNFKDELNVAIKIIERYSKEFEVEKVKNGVDIYFSDVNEARNVISKLKKAFNFEIKSSTKYAGLRKGRVRVLFVFSLRKIDQ
;
A
#
# COMPACT_ATOMS: atom_id res chain seq x y z
N MET A 1 -14.55 8.52 -1.96
CA MET A 1 -14.65 7.07 -1.74
C MET A 1 -13.79 6.71 -0.54
N GLN A 2 -14.22 5.84 0.38
CA GLN A 2 -13.32 5.31 1.41
C GLN A 2 -12.61 4.08 0.84
N HIS A 3 -11.34 4.23 0.50
CA HIS A 3 -10.46 3.14 0.09
C HIS A 3 -10.37 2.09 1.20
N PRO A 4 -10.58 0.80 0.93
CA PRO A 4 -10.47 -0.24 1.95
C PRO A 4 -9.02 -0.63 2.29
N SER A 5 -8.02 -0.21 1.50
CA SER A 5 -6.63 -0.59 1.71
C SER A 5 -5.63 0.52 1.41
N ILE A 6 -4.52 0.53 2.14
CA ILE A 6 -3.35 1.41 1.94
C ILE A 6 -2.07 0.57 1.91
N ILE A 7 -1.22 0.83 0.93
CA ILE A 7 0.19 0.44 0.93
C ILE A 7 1.03 1.67 1.26
N GLN A 8 1.82 1.56 2.31
CA GLN A 8 2.72 2.61 2.75
C GLN A 8 4.14 2.22 2.35
N LEU A 9 4.72 2.90 1.36
CA LEU A 9 6.12 2.72 0.98
C LEU A 9 6.97 3.64 1.85
N ARG A 10 7.92 3.06 2.60
CA ARG A 10 8.83 3.78 3.50
C ARG A 10 10.29 3.44 3.18
N ASN A 11 11.14 4.47 3.19
CA ASN A 11 12.58 4.37 2.92
C ASN A 11 12.96 3.86 1.52
N PHE A 12 12.08 3.99 0.51
CA PHE A 12 12.38 3.53 -0.86
C PHE A 12 13.35 4.45 -1.63
N LYS A 13 13.62 5.69 -1.15
CA LYS A 13 14.56 6.66 -1.75
C LYS A 13 14.44 6.70 -3.30
N ASP A 14 15.50 6.39 -4.02
CA ASP A 14 15.57 6.45 -5.49
C ASP A 14 14.72 5.36 -6.18
N GLU A 15 14.42 4.26 -5.48
CA GLU A 15 13.60 3.17 -5.99
C GLU A 15 12.09 3.47 -5.96
N LEU A 16 11.68 4.57 -5.32
CA LEU A 16 10.28 4.94 -5.17
C LEU A 16 9.56 5.04 -6.53
N ASN A 17 10.22 5.65 -7.52
CA ASN A 17 9.66 5.78 -8.87
C ASN A 17 9.49 4.42 -9.55
N VAL A 18 10.39 3.47 -9.29
CA VAL A 18 10.30 2.10 -9.83
C VAL A 18 9.16 1.34 -9.16
N ALA A 19 9.02 1.49 -7.84
CA ALA A 19 7.90 0.91 -7.10
C ALA A 19 6.55 1.42 -7.60
N ILE A 20 6.41 2.73 -7.85
CA ILE A 20 5.18 3.33 -8.39
C ILE A 20 4.88 2.78 -9.80
N LYS A 21 5.88 2.67 -10.69
CA LYS A 21 5.69 2.07 -12.02
C LYS A 21 5.23 0.61 -11.98
N ILE A 22 5.69 -0.16 -10.99
CA ILE A 22 5.18 -1.52 -10.76
C ILE A 22 3.70 -1.45 -10.36
N ILE A 23 3.33 -0.54 -9.48
CA ILE A 23 1.94 -0.37 -9.03
C ILE A 23 1.03 0.00 -10.20
N GLU A 24 1.41 0.98 -11.02
CA GLU A 24 0.70 1.40 -12.24
C GLU A 24 0.46 0.25 -13.22
N ARG A 25 1.40 -0.70 -13.29
CA ARG A 25 1.26 -1.87 -14.17
C ARG A 25 0.21 -2.87 -13.67
N TYR A 26 0.00 -2.95 -12.36
CA TYR A 26 -0.79 -4.02 -11.73
C TYR A 26 -2.08 -3.53 -11.05
N SER A 27 -2.33 -2.22 -10.99
CA SER A 27 -3.58 -1.63 -10.53
C SER A 27 -3.92 -0.41 -11.38
N LYS A 28 -5.19 -0.32 -11.80
CA LYS A 28 -5.69 0.76 -12.67
C LYS A 28 -6.27 1.93 -11.87
N GLU A 29 -6.71 1.67 -10.65
CA GLU A 29 -7.39 2.64 -9.79
C GLU A 29 -6.71 2.71 -8.42
N PHE A 30 -5.85 3.71 -8.25
CA PHE A 30 -5.19 3.99 -6.99
C PHE A 30 -4.97 5.50 -6.82
N GLU A 31 -4.86 5.95 -5.57
CA GLU A 31 -4.51 7.33 -5.24
C GLU A 31 -3.17 7.36 -4.52
N VAL A 32 -2.32 8.33 -4.85
CA VAL A 32 -0.99 8.49 -4.24
C VAL A 32 -0.96 9.77 -3.42
N GLU A 33 -0.60 9.64 -2.15
CA GLU A 33 -0.37 10.75 -1.24
C GLU A 33 1.09 10.77 -0.79
N LYS A 34 1.78 11.88 -1.02
CA LYS A 34 3.17 12.07 -0.55
C LYS A 34 3.17 12.38 0.93
N VAL A 35 4.01 11.66 1.68
CA VAL A 35 4.20 11.87 3.12
C VAL A 35 5.69 12.09 3.42
N LYS A 36 6.02 12.61 4.61
CA LYS A 36 7.39 13.01 4.97
C LYS A 36 8.47 11.95 4.70
N ASN A 37 8.14 10.66 4.83
CA ASN A 37 9.10 9.55 4.69
C ASN A 37 8.68 8.50 3.64
N GLY A 38 8.03 8.95 2.56
CA GLY A 38 7.65 8.09 1.44
C GLY A 38 6.27 8.43 0.88
N VAL A 39 5.49 7.41 0.53
CA VAL A 39 4.16 7.60 -0.05
C VAL A 39 3.15 6.63 0.54
N ASP A 40 1.91 7.08 0.62
CA ASP A 40 0.74 6.27 0.93
C ASP A 40 -0.06 6.09 -0.35
N ILE A 41 -0.35 4.83 -0.67
CA ILE A 41 -1.01 4.44 -1.92
C ILE A 41 -2.29 3.73 -1.54
N TYR A 42 -3.41 4.36 -1.88
CA TYR A 42 -4.74 3.91 -1.53
C TYR A 42 -5.33 3.09 -2.67
N PHE A 43 -5.95 1.96 -2.33
CA PHE A 43 -6.55 1.02 -3.29
C PHE A 43 -8.03 0.83 -3.01
N SER A 44 -8.82 0.73 -4.08
CA SER A 44 -10.26 0.45 -4.04
C SER A 44 -10.57 -1.02 -3.68
N ASP A 45 -9.62 -1.94 -3.87
CA ASP A 45 -9.70 -3.35 -3.48
C ASP A 45 -8.45 -3.78 -2.68
N VAL A 46 -8.67 -4.50 -1.58
CA VAL A 46 -7.62 -5.10 -0.75
C VAL A 46 -6.89 -6.21 -1.51
N ASN A 47 -7.56 -6.94 -2.39
CA ASN A 47 -6.94 -8.01 -3.16
C ASN A 47 -5.96 -7.47 -4.21
N GLU A 48 -6.27 -6.34 -4.84
CA GLU A 48 -5.31 -5.64 -5.70
C GLU A 48 -4.07 -5.23 -4.91
N ALA A 49 -4.25 -4.63 -3.73
CA ALA A 49 -3.13 -4.26 -2.87
C ALA A 49 -2.24 -5.48 -2.54
N ARG A 50 -2.83 -6.64 -2.20
CA ARG A 50 -2.08 -7.88 -1.94
C ARG A 50 -1.33 -8.38 -3.17
N ASN A 51 -1.95 -8.34 -4.34
CA ASN A 51 -1.30 -8.72 -5.59
C ASN A 51 -0.10 -7.81 -5.88
N VAL A 52 -0.28 -6.50 -5.77
CA VAL A 52 0.79 -5.50 -5.89
C VAL A 52 1.94 -5.78 -4.92
N ILE A 53 1.65 -6.03 -3.65
CA ILE A 53 2.66 -6.40 -2.63
C ILE A 53 3.45 -7.63 -3.07
N SER A 54 2.79 -8.65 -3.63
CA SER A 54 3.47 -9.84 -4.15
C SER A 54 4.45 -9.51 -5.28
N LYS A 55 4.12 -8.54 -6.16
CA LYS A 55 5.02 -8.07 -7.22
C LYS A 55 6.18 -7.25 -6.67
N LEU A 56 5.91 -6.34 -5.72
CA LEU A 56 6.95 -5.55 -5.06
C LEU A 56 7.95 -6.44 -4.32
N LYS A 57 7.48 -7.50 -3.63
CA LYS A 57 8.33 -8.49 -2.96
C LYS A 57 9.34 -9.19 -3.87
N LYS A 58 9.01 -9.32 -5.18
CA LYS A 58 9.92 -9.93 -6.16
C LYS A 58 10.98 -8.94 -6.66
N ALA A 59 10.70 -7.64 -6.59
CA ALA A 59 11.57 -6.59 -7.10
C ALA A 59 12.48 -6.00 -6.02
N PHE A 60 12.05 -6.01 -4.75
CA PHE A 60 12.72 -5.30 -3.67
C PHE A 60 12.79 -6.15 -2.40
N ASN A 61 13.86 -5.96 -1.62
CA ASN A 61 13.97 -6.52 -0.28
C ASN A 61 13.42 -5.53 0.77
N PHE A 62 12.35 -5.90 1.49
CA PHE A 62 11.72 -5.07 2.51
C PHE A 62 10.99 -5.89 3.58
N GLU A 63 10.78 -5.27 4.73
CA GLU A 63 9.88 -5.79 5.76
C GLU A 63 8.44 -5.37 5.50
N ILE A 64 7.48 -6.25 5.81
CA ILE A 64 6.05 -5.94 5.77
C ILE A 64 5.48 -5.98 7.19
N LYS A 65 4.80 -4.90 7.58
CA LYS A 65 3.89 -4.91 8.73
C LYS A 65 2.45 -4.67 8.27
N SER A 66 1.54 -5.57 8.61
CA SER A 66 0.11 -5.41 8.37
C SER A 66 -0.62 -4.96 9.63
N SER A 67 -1.56 -4.03 9.49
CA SER A 67 -2.50 -3.66 10.55
C SER A 67 -3.86 -3.29 9.97
N THR A 68 -4.84 -3.08 10.85
CA THR A 68 -6.18 -2.63 10.48
C THR A 68 -6.55 -1.40 11.30
N LYS A 69 -7.10 -0.37 10.65
CA LYS A 69 -7.70 0.79 11.32
C LYS A 69 -9.21 0.73 11.22
N TYR A 70 -9.91 1.17 12.26
CA TYR A 70 -11.35 1.33 12.22
C TYR A 70 -11.74 2.38 11.18
N ALA A 71 -12.63 2.03 10.26
CA ALA A 71 -13.10 2.90 9.17
C ALA A 71 -14.61 3.22 9.26
N GLY A 72 -15.28 2.74 10.32
CA GLY A 72 -16.70 3.00 10.57
C GLY A 72 -17.54 1.73 10.68
N LEU A 73 -18.86 1.92 10.73
CA LEU A 73 -19.86 0.86 10.82
C LEU A 73 -20.81 0.97 9.64
N ARG A 74 -21.12 -0.14 8.96
CA ARG A 74 -22.13 -0.19 7.89
C ARG A 74 -23.02 -1.40 8.05
N LYS A 75 -24.33 -1.19 8.23
CA LYS A 75 -25.33 -2.26 8.44
C LYS A 75 -24.91 -3.23 9.57
N GLY A 76 -24.42 -2.68 10.69
CA GLY A 76 -23.96 -3.48 11.84
C GLY A 76 -22.61 -4.19 11.66
N ARG A 77 -21.94 -4.03 10.51
CA ARG A 77 -20.60 -4.61 10.26
C ARG A 77 -19.53 -3.53 10.36
N VAL A 78 -18.45 -3.85 11.09
CA VAL A 78 -17.27 -3.00 11.18
C VAL A 78 -16.59 -2.96 9.82
N ARG A 79 -16.37 -1.75 9.30
CA ARG A 79 -15.47 -1.53 8.17
C ARG A 79 -14.09 -1.24 8.72
N VAL A 80 -13.11 -1.89 8.13
CA VAL A 80 -11.71 -1.67 8.45
C VAL A 80 -10.98 -1.17 7.21
N LEU A 81 -9.97 -0.34 7.47
CA LEU A 81 -8.96 0.05 6.53
C LEU A 81 -7.75 -0.85 6.74
N PHE A 82 -7.43 -1.66 5.75
CA PHE A 82 -6.23 -2.50 5.76
C PHE A 82 -5.01 -1.63 5.49
N VAL A 83 -3.99 -1.74 6.33
CA VAL A 83 -2.75 -0.96 6.20
C VAL A 83 -1.59 -1.92 6.07
N PHE A 84 -0.84 -1.80 4.98
CA PHE A 84 0.37 -2.55 4.72
C PHE A 84 1.55 -1.60 4.68
N SER A 85 2.40 -1.65 5.71
CA SER A 85 3.61 -0.85 5.78
C SER A 85 4.79 -1.64 5.23
N LEU A 86 5.31 -1.20 4.09
CA LEU A 86 6.48 -1.77 3.42
C LEU A 86 7.68 -0.88 3.75
N ARG A 87 8.61 -1.40 4.54
CA ARG A 87 9.83 -0.69 4.94
C ARG A 87 11.02 -1.33 4.25
N LYS A 88 11.65 -0.59 3.34
CA LYS A 88 12.88 -1.03 2.69
C LYS A 88 13.98 -1.25 3.74
N ILE A 89 14.64 -2.39 3.64
CA ILE A 89 15.89 -2.66 4.37
C ILE A 89 17.00 -2.11 3.48
N ASP A 90 17.75 -1.12 4.00
CA ASP A 90 18.98 -0.66 3.37
C ASP A 90 19.97 -1.84 3.43
N GLN A 91 20.53 -2.23 2.28
CA GLN A 91 21.67 -3.17 2.21
C GLN A 91 22.97 -2.40 2.45
#